data_AF-A0A939D1C2-F1
#
_entry.id   AF-A0A939D1C2-F1
#
_cell.length_a   1.000
_cell.length_b   1.000
_cell.length_c   1.000
_cell.angle_alpha   90.00
_cell.angle_beta   90.00
_cell.angle_gamma   90.00
#
_symmetry.space_group_name_H-M   'P 1'
#
loop_
_entity.id
_entity.type
_entity.pdbx_description
1 polymer ?
#
loop_
_entity_poly.entity_id
_entity_poly.type
_entity_poly.pdbx_seq_one_letter_code
_entity_poly.pdbx_strand_id
1 'polypeptide(L)'
;MLIATQKDVWHPEKRTINIITELAKFSNSLFNVGTYQSRQEYFENQKSVSYAKLCSLGKENENSKLLYSQVVQQTLKTVAEAFISFRELEKIK
;
A
#
# COMPACT_ATOMS: atom_id res chain seq x y z
N MET A 1 21.92 -18.62 25.61
CA MET A 1 21.06 -18.18 24.49
C MET A 1 21.34 -16.71 24.28
N LEU A 2 22.15 -16.36 23.28
CA LEU A 2 22.41 -14.97 22.89
C LEU A 2 21.19 -14.52 22.07
N ILE A 3 20.34 -13.67 22.64
CA ILE A 3 19.32 -12.97 21.86
C ILE A 3 20.11 -12.01 20.98
N ALA A 4 20.23 -12.32 19.70
CA ALA A 4 20.77 -11.39 18.71
C ALA A 4 19.74 -10.26 18.53
N THR A 5 19.68 -9.33 19.50
CA THR A 5 18.90 -8.11 19.36
C THR A 5 19.60 -7.26 18.31
N GLN A 6 18.89 -6.95 17.22
CA GLN A 6 19.40 -6.02 16.21
C GLN A 6 19.76 -4.71 16.92
N LYS A 7 21.02 -4.27 16.79
CA LYS A 7 21.42 -2.95 17.30
C LYS A 7 20.50 -1.91 16.68
N ASP A 8 20.06 -0.94 17.48
CA ASP A 8 19.37 0.22 16.96
C ASP A 8 20.39 1.09 16.21
N VAL A 9 20.52 0.85 14.91
CA VAL A 9 21.43 1.57 14.01
C VAL A 9 20.71 2.78 13.39
N TRP A 10 19.45 3.05 13.74
CA TRP A 10 18.62 4.04 13.07
C TRP A 10 18.85 5.45 13.64
N HIS A 11 19.94 6.08 13.21
CA HIS A 11 20.27 7.48 13.52
C HIS A 11 20.43 8.32 12.23
N PRO A 12 19.41 8.40 11.37
CA PRO A 12 19.47 9.21 10.16
C PRO A 12 19.55 10.71 10.48
N GLU A 13 20.22 11.47 9.62
CA GLU A 13 20.21 12.92 9.67
C GLU A 13 18.78 13.47 9.47
N LYS A 14 18.49 14.65 10.03
CA LYS A 14 17.18 15.32 9.92
C LYS A 14 16.64 15.38 8.49
N ARG A 15 17.51 15.62 7.50
CA ARG A 15 17.13 15.62 6.08
C ARG A 15 16.56 14.27 5.64
N THR A 16 17.22 13.19 5.99
CA THR A 16 16.80 11.81 5.66
C THR A 16 15.49 11.46 6.33
N ILE A 17 15.30 11.85 7.60
CA ILE A 17 14.02 11.68 8.32
C ILE A 17 12.89 12.37 7.56
N ASN A 18 13.10 13.62 7.13
CA ASN A 18 12.08 14.37 6.39
C ASN A 18 11.72 13.70 5.06
N ILE A 19 12.72 13.24 4.29
CA ILE A 19 12.50 12.54 3.02
C ILE A 19 11.68 11.26 3.24
N ILE A 20 12.09 10.42 4.20
CA ILE A 20 11.37 9.17 4.53
C ILE A 20 9.94 9.47 4.97
N THR A 21 9.74 10.51 5.78
CA THR A 21 8.42 10.92 6.25
C THR A 21 7.51 11.32 5.08
N GLU A 22 8.00 12.10 4.12
CA GLU A 22 7.22 12.49 2.94
C GLU A 22 6.90 11.28 2.04
N LEU A 23 7.89 10.40 1.80
CA LEU A 23 7.66 9.17 1.04
C LEU A 23 6.60 8.27 1.71
N ALA A 24 6.62 8.15 3.04
CA ALA A 24 5.63 7.41 3.81
C ALA A 24 4.23 8.03 3.68
N LYS A 25 4.11 9.37 3.70
CA LYS A 25 2.84 10.07 3.46
C LYS A 25 2.28 9.76 2.07
N PHE A 26 3.11 9.82 1.03
CA PHE A 26 2.68 9.49 -0.34
C PHE A 26 2.24 8.03 -0.45
N SER A 27 2.98 7.10 0.16
CA SER A 27 2.63 5.68 0.17
C SER A 27 1.31 5.42 0.90
N ASN A 28 1.08 6.06 2.05
CA ASN A 28 -0.18 5.98 2.79
C ASN A 28 -1.36 6.55 2.00
N SER A 29 -1.16 7.69 1.33
CA SER A 29 -2.17 8.27 0.45
C SER A 29 -2.56 7.31 -0.68
N LEU A 30 -1.56 6.70 -1.34
CA LEU A 30 -1.80 5.71 -2.40
C LEU A 30 -2.50 4.45 -1.88
N PHE A 31 -2.13 3.97 -0.69
CA PHE A 31 -2.80 2.85 -0.04
C PHE A 31 -4.29 3.14 0.20
N ASN A 32 -4.61 4.36 0.67
CA ASN A 32 -5.98 4.79 0.89
C ASN A 32 -6.77 4.87 -0.43
N VAL A 33 -6.17 5.37 -1.51
CA VAL A 33 -6.79 5.39 -2.85
C VAL A 33 -7.12 3.97 -3.31
N GLY A 34 -6.16 3.05 -3.23
CA GLY A 34 -6.40 1.65 -3.61
C GLY A 34 -7.50 1.01 -2.78
N THR A 35 -7.48 1.23 -1.46
CA THR A 35 -8.49 0.69 -0.53
C THR A 35 -9.88 1.24 -0.83
N TYR A 36 -9.99 2.54 -1.08
CA TYR A 36 -11.25 3.18 -1.44
C TYR A 36 -11.84 2.56 -2.71
N GLN A 37 -11.04 2.44 -3.77
CA GLN A 37 -11.47 1.85 -5.03
C GLN A 37 -11.92 0.40 -4.86
N SER A 38 -11.17 -0.41 -4.11
CA SER A 38 -11.55 -1.79 -3.80
C SER A 38 -12.88 -1.89 -3.05
N ARG A 39 -13.14 -0.98 -2.10
CA ARG A 39 -14.40 -0.93 -1.35
C ARG A 39 -15.57 -0.51 -2.22
N GLN A 40 -15.40 0.50 -3.09
CA GLN A 40 -16.46 0.94 -4.00
C GLN A 40 -16.93 -0.21 -4.90
N GLU A 41 -15.99 -0.87 -5.59
CA GLU A 41 -16.31 -2.01 -6.46
C GLU A 41 -16.96 -3.18 -5.70
N TYR A 42 -16.53 -3.40 -4.45
CA TYR A 42 -17.11 -4.42 -3.60
C TYR A 42 -18.57 -4.11 -3.23
N PHE A 43 -18.88 -2.89 -2.80
CA PHE A 43 -20.24 -2.54 -2.41
C PHE A 43 -21.19 -2.45 -3.61
N GLU A 44 -20.69 -2.00 -4.77
CA GLU A 44 -21.50 -1.87 -5.98
C GLU A 44 -21.71 -3.21 -6.69
N ASN A 45 -20.63 -3.98 -6.88
CA ASN A 45 -20.63 -5.15 -7.77
C ASN A 45 -20.37 -6.47 -7.05
N GLN A 46 -20.13 -6.46 -5.73
CA GLN A 46 -19.74 -7.65 -4.94
C GLN A 46 -18.49 -8.34 -5.50
N LYS A 47 -17.57 -7.55 -6.09
CA LYS A 47 -16.34 -8.03 -6.74
C LYS A 47 -15.10 -7.42 -6.11
N SER A 48 -14.00 -8.15 -6.18
CA SER A 48 -12.67 -7.60 -5.88
C SER A 48 -12.09 -6.88 -7.09
N VAL A 49 -11.39 -5.79 -6.84
CA VAL A 49 -10.59 -5.12 -7.88
C VAL A 49 -9.32 -5.93 -8.09
N SER A 50 -9.00 -6.22 -9.36
CA SER A 50 -7.76 -6.92 -9.68
C SER A 50 -6.53 -6.03 -9.44
N TYR A 51 -5.40 -6.65 -9.07
CA TYR A 51 -4.13 -5.96 -8.92
C TYR A 51 -3.76 -5.11 -10.16
N ALA A 52 -3.97 -5.65 -11.36
CA ALA A 52 -3.71 -4.93 -12.60
C ALA A 52 -4.56 -3.65 -12.73
N LYS A 53 -5.85 -3.71 -12.35
CA LYS A 53 -6.76 -2.55 -12.37
C LYS A 53 -6.34 -1.51 -11.33
N LEU A 54 -5.94 -1.92 -10.12
CA LEU A 54 -5.39 -1.01 -9.11
C LEU A 54 -4.11 -0.33 -9.59
N CYS A 55 -3.19 -1.06 -10.21
CA CYS A 55 -1.95 -0.50 -10.76
C CYS A 55 -2.19 0.52 -11.87
N SER A 56 -3.18 0.30 -12.74
CA SER A 56 -3.55 1.29 -13.76
C SER A 56 -4.11 2.57 -13.13
N LEU A 57 -5.01 2.46 -12.15
CA LEU A 57 -5.54 3.61 -11.40
C LEU A 57 -4.44 4.35 -10.63
N GLY A 58 -3.48 3.60 -10.08
CA GLY A 58 -2.32 4.14 -9.39
C GLY A 58 -1.45 5.02 -10.30
N LYS A 59 -1.30 4.68 -11.58
CA LYS A 59 -0.47 5.47 -12.53
C LYS A 59 -1.02 6.87 -12.79
N GLU A 60 -2.33 7.05 -12.67
CA GLU A 60 -2.99 8.35 -12.90
C GLU A 60 -2.94 9.26 -11.66
N ASN A 61 -2.70 8.69 -10.47
CA ASN A 61 -2.67 9.45 -9.22
C ASN A 61 -1.40 10.32 -9.07
N GLU A 62 -1.58 11.57 -8.63
CA GLU A 62 -0.49 12.53 -8.46
C GLU A 62 0.55 12.08 -7.42
N ASN A 63 0.13 11.41 -6.34
CA ASN A 63 1.05 10.91 -5.30
C ASN A 63 1.94 9.79 -5.82
N SER A 64 1.44 8.98 -6.77
CA SER A 64 2.23 7.90 -7.37
C SER A 64 3.37 8.42 -8.23
N LYS A 65 3.25 9.62 -8.81
CA LYS A 65 4.33 10.24 -9.60
C LYS A 65 5.51 10.68 -8.74
N LEU A 66 5.29 10.86 -7.43
CA LEU A 66 6.31 11.23 -6.44
C LEU A 66 7.02 10.01 -5.84
N LEU A 67 6.52 8.81 -6.11
CA LEU A 67 7.07 7.55 -5.65
C LEU A 67 7.79 6.82 -6.79
N TYR A 68 8.78 6.02 -6.43
CA TYR A 68 9.38 5.10 -7.38
C TYR A 68 8.35 4.05 -7.82
N SER A 69 8.35 3.68 -9.10
CA SER A 69 7.32 2.83 -9.72
C SER A 69 7.14 1.49 -9.00
N GLN A 70 8.23 0.90 -8.50
CA GLN A 70 8.18 -0.34 -7.73
C GLN A 70 7.44 -0.18 -6.39
N VAL A 71 7.62 0.96 -5.72
CA VAL A 71 6.92 1.24 -4.45
C VAL A 71 5.43 1.36 -4.70
N VAL A 72 5.03 2.07 -5.76
CA VAL A 72 3.63 2.19 -6.20
C VAL A 72 3.01 0.81 -6.43
N GLN A 73 3.69 -0.04 -7.21
CA GLN A 73 3.23 -1.40 -7.50
C GLN A 73 3.10 -2.23 -6.23
N GLN A 74 4.09 -2.18 -5.34
CA GLN A 74 4.09 -2.97 -4.12
C GLN A 74 2.98 -2.52 -3.16
N THR A 75 2.77 -1.21 -2.98
CA THR A 75 1.67 -0.68 -2.16
C THR A 75 0.31 -1.18 -2.67
N LEU A 76 0.08 -1.09 -3.98
CA LEU A 76 -1.19 -1.51 -4.59
C LEU A 76 -1.37 -3.04 -4.59
N LYS A 77 -0.27 -3.79 -4.70
CA LYS A 77 -0.26 -5.24 -4.52
C LYS A 77 -0.71 -5.64 -3.12
N THR A 78 -0.17 -4.98 -2.09
CA THR A 78 -0.57 -5.23 -0.70
C THR A 78 -2.05 -4.94 -0.48
N VAL A 79 -2.60 -3.89 -1.08
CA VAL A 79 -4.05 -3.62 -1.04
C VAL A 79 -4.83 -4.76 -1.70
N ALA A 80 -4.42 -5.22 -2.88
CA ALA A 80 -5.10 -6.31 -3.58
C ALA A 80 -5.10 -7.61 -2.77
N GLU A 81 -3.95 -7.99 -2.22
CA GLU A 81 -3.78 -9.19 -1.39
C GLU A 81 -4.65 -9.12 -0.13
N ALA A 82 -4.65 -7.97 0.57
CA ALA A 82 -5.49 -7.77 1.75
C ALA A 82 -6.99 -7.92 1.42
N PHE A 83 -7.42 -7.43 0.25
CA PHE A 83 -8.82 -7.54 -0.17
C PHE A 83 -9.22 -8.97 -0.57
N ILE A 84 -8.31 -9.72 -1.19
CA ILE A 84 -8.50 -11.16 -1.45
C ILE A 84 -8.69 -11.90 -0.12
N SER A 85 -7.81 -11.67 0.86
CA SER A 85 -7.94 -12.28 2.18
C SER A 85 -9.26 -11.94 2.86
N PHE A 86 -9.70 -10.67 2.79
CA PHE A 86 -11.00 -10.25 3.29
C PHE A 86 -12.17 -11.03 2.67
N ARG A 87 -12.16 -11.21 1.34
CA ARG A 87 -13.22 -11.95 0.64
C ARG A 87 -13.24 -13.43 0.97
N GLU A 88 -12.08 -14.06 1.16
CA GLU A 88 -12.05 -15.45 1.59
C GLU A 88 -12.58 -15.60 3.02
N LEU A 89 -12.25 -14.67 3.93
CA LEU A 89 -12.81 -14.67 5.29
C LEU A 89 -14.32 -14.46 5.32
N GLU A 90 -14.84 -13.61 4.42
CA GLU A 90 -16.28 -13.38 4.30
C GLU A 90 -17.05 -14.64 3.93
N LYS A 91 -16.51 -15.49 3.05
CA LYS A 91 -17.17 -16.75 2.62
C LYS A 91 -17.27 -17.80 3.72
N ILE A 92 -16.41 -17.72 4.74
CA ILE A 92 -16.38 -18.67 5.86
C ILE A 92 -17.46 -18.31 6.90
N LYS A 93 -18.01 -17.10 6.83
CA LYS A 93 -19.01 -16.58 7.75
C LYS A 93 -20.43 -16.99 7.33
#